data_AF-A0A851N811-F1
#
_entry.id   AF-A0A851N811-F1
#
_cell.length_a   1.000
_cell.length_b   1.000
_cell.length_c   1.000
_cell.angle_alpha   90.00
_cell.angle_beta   90.00
_cell.angle_gamma   90.00
#
_symmetry.space_group_name_H-M   'P 1'
#
loop_
_entity.id
_entity.type
_entity.pdbx_description
1 polymer ?
#
loop_
_entity_poly.entity_id
_entity_poly.type
_entity_poly.pdbx_seq_one_letter_code
_entity_poly.pdbx_strand_id
1 'polypeptide(L)'
;QSLESDRERITGQHKEMQKRMRHFAVSGAEKFRRVWLVNEEEAKGLMRKALEADRIIHVQQLGMPWEEPLHWFLDNVGPLGERPEKRAAIQVAGEVMKVPGKLAKDFWGVFHGSAGILGKSLAIPTWNHPGVPS
;
A
#
# COMPACT_ATOMS: atom_id res chain seq x y z
N GLN A 1 45.90 -13.74 8.30
CA GLN A 1 44.64 -13.12 8.77
C GLN A 1 43.81 -14.21 9.42
N SER A 2 43.21 -13.95 10.58
CA SER A 2 42.48 -14.97 11.36
C SER A 2 41.02 -15.00 10.96
N LEU A 3 40.43 -16.20 10.87
CA LEU A 3 39.00 -16.42 10.57
C LEU A 3 38.09 -15.67 11.55
N GLU A 4 38.52 -15.48 12.79
CA GLU A 4 37.77 -14.73 13.79
C GLU A 4 37.65 -13.24 13.43
N SER A 5 38.73 -12.65 12.90
CA SER A 5 38.74 -11.25 12.45
C SER A 5 37.84 -11.04 11.23
N ASP A 6 37.82 -11.99 10.29
CA ASP A 6 36.89 -11.93 9.16
C ASP A 6 35.43 -12.12 9.58
N ARG A 7 35.17 -13.01 10.56
CA ARG A 7 33.84 -13.20 11.14
C ARG A 7 33.33 -11.90 11.76
N GLU A 8 34.12 -11.25 12.60
CA GLU A 8 33.76 -9.98 13.23
C GLU A 8 33.45 -8.91 12.17
N ARG A 9 34.33 -8.77 11.17
CA ARG A 9 34.14 -7.83 10.05
C ARG A 9 32.84 -8.06 9.30
N ILE A 10 32.54 -9.30 8.91
CA ILE A 10 31.32 -9.64 8.17
C ILE A 10 30.08 -9.37 9.02
N THR A 11 30.12 -9.69 10.32
CA THR A 11 28.98 -9.39 11.22
C THR A 11 28.75 -7.89 11.39
N GLY A 12 29.82 -7.08 11.43
CA GLY A 12 29.73 -5.62 11.41
C GLY A 12 29.05 -5.10 10.15
N GLN A 13 29.50 -5.54 8.97
CA GLN A 13 28.93 -5.15 7.68
C GLN A 13 27.44 -5.54 7.57
N HIS A 14 27.06 -6.72 8.08
CA HIS A 14 25.67 -7.17 8.08
C HIS A 14 24.78 -6.28 8.98
N LYS A 15 25.23 -5.94 10.19
CA LYS A 15 24.49 -5.04 11.09
C LYS A 15 24.28 -3.67 10.48
N GLU A 16 25.30 -3.12 9.83
CA GLU A 16 25.18 -1.85 9.12
C GLU A 16 24.21 -1.93 7.94
N MET A 17 24.25 -3.01 7.16
CA MET A 17 23.30 -3.23 6.06
C MET A 17 21.86 -3.23 6.58
N GLN A 18 21.59 -3.98 7.65
CA GLN A 18 20.27 -4.00 8.27
C GLN A 18 19.84 -2.61 8.77
N LYS A 19 20.77 -1.83 9.35
CA LYS A 19 20.50 -0.45 9.78
C LYS A 19 20.10 0.42 8.58
N ARG A 20 20.85 0.35 7.47
CA ARG A 20 20.53 1.09 6.24
C ARG A 20 19.18 0.68 5.67
N MET A 21 18.88 -0.62 5.59
CA MET A 21 17.60 -1.13 5.10
C MET A 21 16.41 -0.57 5.89
N ARG A 22 16.49 -0.55 7.23
CA ARG A 22 15.44 0.04 8.07
C ARG A 22 15.24 1.52 7.79
N HIS A 23 16.33 2.29 7.68
CA HIS A 23 16.24 3.71 7.33
C HIS A 23 15.62 3.93 5.96
N PHE A 24 16.01 3.16 4.94
CA PHE A 24 15.43 3.27 3.61
C PHE A 24 13.94 2.90 3.58
N ALA A 25 13.52 1.88 4.33
CA ALA A 25 12.11 1.51 4.42
C ALA A 25 11.26 2.64 5.03
N VAL A 26 11.73 3.24 6.14
CA VAL A 26 11.03 4.36 6.80
C VAL A 26 10.99 5.59 5.88
N SER A 27 12.15 6.04 5.39
CA SER A 27 12.22 7.21 4.51
C SER A 27 11.44 7.04 3.21
N GLY A 28 11.44 5.82 2.66
CA GLY A 28 10.66 5.46 1.48
C GLY A 28 9.15 5.57 1.73
N ALA A 29 8.68 4.99 2.83
CA ALA A 29 7.27 5.06 3.22
C ALA A 29 6.82 6.50 3.47
N GLU A 30 7.64 7.32 4.12
CA GLU A 30 7.34 8.74 4.34
C GLU A 30 7.27 9.54 3.04
N LYS A 31 8.24 9.33 2.13
CA LYS A 31 8.25 10.01 0.83
C LYS A 31 7.03 9.62 0.00
N PHE A 32 6.72 8.32 -0.04
CA PHE A 32 5.52 7.82 -0.71
C PHE A 32 4.25 8.46 -0.13
N ARG A 33 4.11 8.48 1.20
CA ARG A 33 2.96 9.10 1.87
C ARG A 33 2.81 10.57 1.50
N ARG A 34 3.89 11.34 1.48
CA ARG A 34 3.83 12.76 1.08
C ARG A 34 3.30 12.95 -0.33
N VAL A 35 3.84 12.21 -1.31
CA VAL A 35 3.40 12.30 -2.71
C VAL A 35 1.96 11.82 -2.85
N TRP A 36 1.59 10.73 -2.16
CA TRP A 36 0.23 10.22 -2.17
C TRP A 36 -0.78 11.25 -1.71
N LEU A 37 -0.53 11.96 -0.60
CA LEU A 37 -1.44 12.97 -0.08
C LEU A 37 -1.69 14.11 -1.06
N VAL A 38 -0.63 14.59 -1.72
CA VAL A 38 -0.76 15.66 -2.71
C VAL A 38 -1.57 15.18 -3.93
N ASN A 39 -1.25 13.99 -4.44
CA ASN A 39 -1.98 13.42 -5.58
C ASN A 39 -3.44 13.14 -5.24
N GLU A 40 -3.72 12.69 -4.02
CA GLU A 40 -5.07 12.42 -3.53
C GLU A 40 -5.91 13.70 -3.48
N GLU A 41 -5.36 14.79 -2.95
CA GLU A 41 -6.04 16.10 -2.96
C GLU A 41 -6.33 16.56 -4.40
N GLU A 42 -5.33 16.48 -5.28
CA GLU A 42 -5.49 16.92 -6.68
C GLU A 42 -6.56 16.09 -7.40
N ALA A 43 -6.52 14.77 -7.27
CA ALA A 43 -7.50 13.87 -7.86
C ALA A 43 -8.93 14.13 -7.34
N LYS A 44 -9.08 14.39 -6.03
CA LYS A 44 -10.39 14.75 -5.45
C LYS A 44 -10.86 16.10 -5.93
N GLY A 45 -9.96 17.06 -6.14
CA GLY A 45 -10.24 18.34 -6.77
C GLY A 45 -10.79 18.18 -8.19
N LEU A 46 -10.19 17.29 -8.99
CA LEU A 46 -10.68 16.97 -10.34
C LEU A 46 -12.05 16.28 -10.30
N MET A 47 -12.25 15.34 -9.37
CA MET A 47 -13.54 14.66 -9.21
C MET A 47 -14.67 15.65 -8.91
N ARG A 48 -14.44 16.61 -8.01
CA ARG A 48 -15.43 17.66 -7.70
C ARG A 48 -15.80 18.49 -8.94
N LYS A 49 -14.81 18.84 -9.78
CA LYS A 49 -15.06 19.54 -11.05
C LYS A 49 -15.86 18.69 -12.03
N ALA A 50 -15.58 17.40 -12.10
CA ALA A 50 -16.32 16.47 -12.96
C ALA A 50 -17.79 16.33 -12.50
N LEU A 51 -18.03 16.20 -11.19
CA LEU A 51 -19.39 16.13 -10.63
C LEU A 51 -20.19 17.42 -10.89
N GLU A 52 -19.54 18.59 -10.77
CA GLU A 52 -20.22 19.85 -11.10
C GLU A 52 -20.56 19.95 -12.58
N ALA A 53 -19.66 19.52 -13.47
CA ALA A 53 -19.94 19.47 -14.90
C ALA A 53 -21.09 18.50 -15.22
N ASP A 54 -21.10 17.34 -14.58
CA ASP A 54 -22.15 16.33 -14.72
C ASP A 54 -23.52 16.88 -14.29
N ARG A 55 -23.57 17.57 -13.14
CA ARG A 55 -24.77 18.28 -12.66
C ARG A 55 -25.26 19.31 -13.68
N ILE A 56 -24.36 20.13 -14.22
CA ILE A 56 -24.71 21.16 -15.21
C ILE A 56 -25.30 20.52 -16.47
N ILE A 57 -24.70 19.46 -16.98
CA ILE A 57 -25.18 18.76 -18.18
C ILE A 57 -26.58 18.18 -17.93
N HIS A 58 -26.78 17.49 -16.80
CA HIS A 58 -28.06 16.89 -16.45
C HIS A 58 -29.17 17.94 -16.34
N VAL A 59 -28.94 18.99 -15.55
CA VAL A 59 -29.98 19.99 -15.26
C VAL A 59 -30.23 20.90 -16.46
N GLN A 60 -29.17 21.38 -17.12
CA GLN A 60 -29.32 22.42 -18.14
C GLN A 60 -29.50 21.86 -19.55
N GLN A 61 -28.73 20.84 -19.93
CA GLN A 61 -28.74 20.34 -21.30
C GLN A 61 -29.78 19.25 -21.50
N LEU A 62 -29.96 18.39 -20.50
CA LEU A 62 -30.91 17.27 -20.58
C LEU A 62 -32.27 17.58 -19.95
N GLY A 63 -32.36 18.62 -19.12
CA GLY A 63 -33.59 18.97 -18.41
C GLY A 63 -34.05 17.89 -17.42
N MET A 64 -33.11 17.06 -16.94
CA MET A 64 -33.38 15.96 -16.01
C MET A 64 -32.84 16.29 -14.61
N PRO A 65 -33.47 15.78 -13.53
CA PRO A 65 -32.91 15.94 -12.20
C PRO A 65 -31.56 15.21 -12.10
N TRP A 66 -30.59 15.87 -11.48
CA TRP A 66 -29.29 15.27 -11.19
C TRP A 66 -29.34 14.61 -9.80
N GLU A 67 -28.96 13.33 -9.74
CA GLU A 67 -28.79 12.60 -8.48
C GLU A 67 -27.31 12.51 -8.14
N GLU A 68 -26.93 13.08 -7.01
CA GLU A 68 -25.54 13.11 -6.59
C GLU A 68 -25.05 11.69 -6.20
N PRO A 69 -23.95 11.19 -6.80
CA PRO A 69 -23.41 9.88 -6.46
C PRO A 69 -22.78 9.89 -5.06
N LEU A 70 -22.77 8.72 -4.40
CA LEU A 70 -22.17 8.53 -3.08
C LEU A 70 -20.67 8.81 -3.12
N HIS A 71 -20.22 9.82 -2.38
CA HIS A 71 -18.84 10.31 -2.45
C HIS A 71 -18.17 10.52 -1.07
N TRP A 72 -18.51 9.70 -0.07
CA TRP A 72 -17.96 9.74 1.30
C TRP A 72 -16.41 9.75 1.38
N PHE A 73 -15.73 9.34 0.32
CA PHE A 73 -14.27 9.34 0.23
C PHE A 73 -13.69 10.68 -0.24
N LEU A 74 -14.50 11.64 -0.70
CA LEU A 74 -14.05 12.97 -1.12
C LEU A 74 -13.91 13.96 0.05
N ASP A 75 -14.51 13.66 1.20
CA ASP A 75 -14.61 14.54 2.37
C ASP A 75 -13.32 14.63 3.20
N ASN A 76 -12.30 13.87 2.84
CA ASN A 76 -11.01 13.85 3.52
C ASN A 76 -9.86 13.78 2.51
N VAL A 77 -8.65 14.10 2.96
CA VAL A 77 -7.41 13.78 2.26
C VAL A 77 -6.45 13.15 3.26
N GLY A 78 -5.87 12.02 2.89
CA GLY A 78 -5.06 11.21 3.77
C GLY A 78 -5.81 10.03 4.37
N PRO A 79 -5.09 9.24 5.19
CA PRO A 79 -5.51 7.88 5.47
C PRO A 79 -6.88 7.88 6.15
N LEU A 80 -7.87 7.34 5.43
CA LEU A 80 -9.06 6.73 6.02
C LEU A 80 -8.55 5.88 7.17
N GLY A 81 -8.94 6.25 8.40
CA GLY A 81 -8.26 5.86 9.64
C GLY A 81 -7.68 4.46 9.60
N GLU A 82 -6.42 4.32 10.04
CA GLU A 82 -5.68 3.05 10.04
C GLU A 82 -6.58 1.90 10.49
N ARG A 83 -7.05 1.08 9.54
CA ARG A 83 -7.88 -0.07 9.89
C ARG A 83 -7.05 -0.96 10.83
N PRO A 84 -7.58 -1.39 11.99
CA PRO A 84 -6.82 -2.13 12.99
C PRO A 84 -6.14 -3.38 12.41
N GLU A 85 -6.74 -3.99 11.39
CA GLU A 85 -6.21 -5.11 10.60
C GLU A 85 -4.83 -4.81 9.97
N LYS A 86 -4.64 -3.61 9.40
CA LYS A 86 -3.37 -3.21 8.76
C LYS A 86 -2.27 -3.04 9.81
N ARG A 87 -2.63 -2.53 10.99
CA ARG A 87 -1.70 -2.36 12.11
C ARG A 87 -1.22 -3.72 12.64
N ALA A 88 -2.13 -4.70 12.74
CA ALA A 88 -1.79 -6.07 13.11
C ALA A 88 -0.85 -6.75 12.09
N ALA A 89 -1.13 -6.63 10.79
CA ALA A 89 -0.27 -7.22 9.75
C ALA A 89 1.15 -6.60 9.74
N ILE A 90 1.26 -5.28 9.91
CA ILE A 90 2.54 -4.57 9.99
C ILE A 90 3.31 -4.97 11.25
N GLN A 91 2.60 -5.18 12.37
CA GLN A 91 3.20 -5.63 13.62
C GLN A 91 3.77 -7.04 13.48
N VAL A 92 3.00 -7.97 12.90
CA VAL A 92 3.45 -9.34 12.60
C VAL A 92 4.67 -9.32 11.67
N ALA A 93 4.63 -8.55 10.57
CA ALA A 93 5.79 -8.42 9.68
C ALA A 93 7.02 -7.81 10.37
N GLY A 94 6.81 -6.83 11.24
CA GLY A 94 7.87 -6.21 12.04
C GLY A 94 8.48 -7.17 13.07
N GLU A 95 7.69 -8.06 13.66
CA GLU A 95 8.15 -9.12 14.56
C GLU A 95 8.93 -10.19 13.81
N VAL A 96 8.44 -10.64 12.66
CA VAL A 96 9.11 -11.59 11.78
C VAL A 96 10.48 -11.07 11.33
N MET A 97 10.61 -9.78 11.03
CA MET A 97 11.89 -9.17 10.66
C MET A 97 12.87 -8.98 11.83
N LYS A 98 12.42 -9.04 13.08
CA LYS A 98 13.28 -8.90 14.28
C LYS A 98 13.95 -10.20 14.71
N VAL A 99 13.53 -11.36 14.20
CA VAL A 99 14.08 -12.66 14.61
C VAL A 99 15.39 -12.94 13.86
N PRO A 100 16.55 -13.01 14.54
CA PRO A 100 17.80 -13.39 13.89
C PRO A 100 17.84 -14.90 13.66
N GLY A 101 18.04 -15.30 12.41
CA GLY A 101 18.75 -16.55 12.07
C GLY A 101 17.95 -17.84 11.95
N LYS A 102 16.63 -17.87 12.18
CA LYS A 102 15.83 -19.11 11.97
C LYS A 102 14.94 -19.10 10.72
N LEU A 103 14.57 -17.93 10.20
CA LEU A 103 13.60 -17.84 9.11
C LEU A 103 14.20 -17.96 7.70
N ALA A 104 15.50 -17.77 7.49
CA ALA A 104 16.05 -17.83 6.13
C ALA A 104 15.92 -19.23 5.49
N LYS A 105 15.93 -20.31 6.31
CA LYS A 105 15.68 -21.67 5.84
C LYS A 105 14.19 -21.94 5.59
N ASP A 106 13.31 -21.41 6.43
CA ASP A 106 11.88 -21.63 6.32
C ASP A 106 11.24 -20.76 5.21
N PHE A 107 11.71 -19.52 5.03
CA PHE A 107 11.21 -18.59 4.00
C PHE A 107 11.60 -19.02 2.58
N TRP A 108 12.79 -19.61 2.40
CA TRP A 108 13.23 -20.16 1.11
C TRP A 108 12.72 -21.59 0.88
N GLY A 109 12.52 -22.37 1.96
CA GLY A 109 11.92 -23.70 1.91
C GLY A 109 10.45 -23.70 1.45
N VAL A 110 9.69 -22.66 1.82
CA VAL A 110 8.32 -22.45 1.30
C VAL A 110 8.33 -22.02 -0.18
N PHE A 111 9.39 -21.35 -0.65
CA PHE A 111 9.44 -20.81 -2.03
C PHE A 111 9.93 -21.81 -3.09
N HIS A 112 10.64 -22.88 -2.71
CA HIS A 112 11.11 -23.93 -3.63
C HIS A 112 10.33 -25.25 -3.55
N GLY A 113 9.37 -25.36 -2.63
CA GLY A 113 8.55 -26.55 -2.41
C GLY A 113 7.10 -26.41 -2.87
N SER A 114 6.85 -25.83 -4.05
CA SER A 114 5.60 -26.03 -4.82
C SER A 114 5.77 -25.49 -6.23
N ALA A 115 6.24 -26.35 -7.13
CA ALA A 115 5.96 -26.21 -8.55
C ALA A 115 4.44 -26.33 -8.73
N GLY A 116 3.77 -25.20 -8.94
CA GLY A 116 2.34 -25.13 -9.20
C GLY A 116 1.59 -24.22 -8.23
N ILE A 117 1.64 -22.91 -8.47
CA ILE A 117 0.51 -21.96 -8.51
C ILE A 117 1.11 -20.71 -9.15
N LEU A 118 1.13 -20.70 -10.48
CA LEU A 118 1.32 -19.49 -11.26
C LEU A 118 -0.06 -18.86 -11.40
N GLY A 119 -0.21 -17.64 -10.90
CA GLY A 119 -1.36 -16.78 -11.20
C GLY A 119 -2.20 -16.44 -9.97
N LYS A 120 -2.35 -15.12 -9.76
CA LYS A 120 -3.26 -14.42 -8.84
C LYS A 120 -2.68 -14.07 -7.46
N SER A 121 -1.78 -13.08 -7.44
CA SER A 121 -1.76 -12.11 -6.33
C SER A 121 -1.22 -10.76 -6.80
N LEU A 122 -1.95 -10.16 -7.73
CA LEU A 122 -1.99 -8.72 -7.98
C LEU A 122 -3.46 -8.38 -8.20
N ALA A 123 -4.27 -8.56 -7.15
CA ALA A 123 -5.62 -8.03 -7.13
C ALA A 123 -5.53 -6.57 -6.68
N ILE A 124 -5.38 -5.68 -7.66
CA ILE A 124 -5.85 -4.29 -7.53
C ILE A 124 -7.34 -4.40 -7.15
N PRO A 125 -7.85 -3.71 -6.12
CA PRO A 125 -9.26 -3.78 -5.77
C PRO A 125 -10.08 -3.21 -6.93
N THR A 126 -10.72 -4.08 -7.71
CA THR A 126 -11.77 -3.67 -8.63
C THR A 126 -12.97 -3.28 -7.79
N TRP A 127 -13.31 -1.99 -7.83
CA TRP A 127 -14.51 -1.43 -7.24
C TRP A 127 -15.74 -2.19 -7.75
N ASN A 128 -16.49 -2.79 -6.83
CA ASN A 128 -17.73 -3.49 -7.12
C ASN A 128 -18.88 -2.51 -6.85
N HIS A 129 -19.54 -2.02 -7.91
CA HIS A 129 -20.79 -1.27 -7.80
C HIS A 129 -21.98 -2.26 -7.70
N PRO A 130 -22.94 -2.08 -6.78
CA PRO A 130 -24.14 -2.91 -6.77
C PRO A 130 -25.19 -2.33 -7.72
N GLY A 131 -25.52 -3.10 -8.76
CA GLY A 131 -26.87 -3.21 -9.31
C GLY A 131 -27.34 -2.16 -10.33
N VAL A 132 -27.56 -2.59 -11.58
CA VAL A 132 -28.77 -2.29 -12.37
C VAL A 132 -29.04 -3.48 -13.33
N PRO A 133 -30.26 -4.07 -13.37
CA PRO A 133 -30.71 -5.09 -14.34
C PRO A 133 -31.21 -4.41 -15.63
N SER A 134 -31.34 -5.02 -16.81
CA SER A 134 -31.61 -6.40 -17.24
C SER A 134 -30.90 -6.69 -18.56
#